data_AF-A0A1B1I0N2-F1
#
_entry.id   AF-A0A1B1I0N2-F1
#
_cell.length_a   1.000
_cell.length_b   1.000
_cell.length_c   1.000
_cell.angle_alpha   90.00
_cell.angle_beta   90.00
_cell.angle_gamma   90.00
#
_symmetry.space_group_name_H-M   'P 1'
#
loop_
_entity.id
_entity.type
_entity.pdbx_description
1 polymer ?
#
loop_
_entity_poly.entity_id
_entity_poly.type
_entity_poly.pdbx_seq_one_letter_code
_entity_poly.pdbx_strand_id
1 'polypeptide(L)'
;MCMNKNVHPLYDNIDAAIQDLFDDVDAELSIRSFDENSLFDHFMVTLHKLFSIVRFQYGKAARDLSKEDIAEFVTPYWTKFNALLPSHRIKELTKYDYDTYYEEYVGVLFPKNRGISIYDYILLATGKASRDEVEEWERKRFIAAYRDHLPNFFGIKYSKEQPDEWRYEVIRLVKILYDCSDKVISGSFLCIQHPSLVKFNPLLHTNYTDAVKFIKSRVILRECYSNDMAGLQRIAHMEKYADALQSFLQSISYQSIDYIIQHLEGNIPCKMKRSICHEVYETITCNLENTPLKYHVAYDHLDDPNAVPYHAYIHFILSGINGYLTLMQSSNGYYPTVDSSFYDKAALLPCEFIENEAGLPSYVHNNRSTIIELIYKEACTKGERKKYATYLSRHMENYQFLYAFSKELNANEAGSLSSMDILYIIKFYETISQDGPDISLNSGYTKKKSKPLKINALLQKMCEKHFKKNDAILSDEEYMIANLWLQDRIAAFWDMRTAAIQAEMCKIQHEILYIWENCIPRLTYLDDPPPSLNEFVAQILPEKDLQELVNQYSKPM
;
A
#
# COMPACT_ATOMS: atom_id res chain seq x y z
N MET A 1 11.88 35.27 -23.90
CA MET A 1 10.50 35.80 -23.95
C MET A 1 9.58 34.59 -24.02
N CYS A 2 9.15 34.03 -22.88
CA CYS A 2 7.92 34.42 -22.16
C CYS A 2 6.70 34.42 -23.09
N MET A 3 5.92 33.34 -23.16
CA MET A 3 4.78 33.05 -22.27
C MET A 3 3.88 31.98 -22.91
N ASN A 4 3.36 31.09 -22.05
CA ASN A 4 2.03 30.50 -22.06
C ASN A 4 1.35 30.30 -23.41
N LYS A 5 1.19 29.04 -23.81
CA LYS A 5 -0.05 28.52 -24.40
C LYS A 5 -0.03 27.00 -24.33
N ASN A 6 -1.07 26.45 -23.70
CA ASN A 6 -1.48 25.03 -23.63
C ASN A 6 -1.30 24.28 -22.29
N VAL A 7 -1.22 24.99 -21.15
CA VAL A 7 -1.37 24.34 -19.82
C VAL A 7 -2.83 24.38 -19.31
N HIS A 8 -3.70 25.22 -19.87
CA HIS A 8 -5.04 25.47 -19.32
C HIS A 8 -6.16 24.44 -19.59
N PRO A 9 -6.20 23.62 -20.68
CA PRO A 9 -7.36 22.74 -20.88
C PRO A 9 -7.44 21.54 -19.93
N LEU A 10 -6.33 21.18 -19.27
CA LEU A 10 -6.20 19.98 -18.43
C LEU A 10 -6.35 20.25 -16.93
N TYR A 11 -5.92 21.43 -16.45
CA TYR A 11 -6.17 21.87 -15.07
C TYR A 11 -7.66 22.12 -14.81
N ASP A 12 -8.35 22.73 -15.78
CA ASP A 12 -9.80 22.99 -15.71
C ASP A 12 -10.62 21.68 -15.52
N ASN A 13 -10.08 20.53 -15.93
CA ASN A 13 -10.73 19.21 -15.79
C ASN A 13 -10.51 18.58 -14.40
N ILE A 14 -9.36 18.82 -13.76
CA ILE A 14 -9.09 18.34 -12.39
C ILE A 14 -9.91 19.17 -11.39
N ASP A 15 -9.95 20.48 -11.59
CA ASP A 15 -10.65 21.41 -10.71
C ASP A 15 -12.17 21.17 -10.79
N ALA A 16 -12.69 20.94 -12.00
CA ALA A 16 -14.07 20.51 -12.20
C ALA A 16 -14.37 19.17 -11.50
N ALA A 17 -13.49 18.17 -11.63
CA ALA A 17 -13.68 16.87 -10.97
C ALA A 17 -13.66 16.96 -9.42
N ILE A 18 -12.84 17.85 -8.85
CA ILE A 18 -12.84 18.14 -7.41
C ILE A 18 -14.14 18.82 -7.02
N GLN A 19 -14.58 19.82 -7.78
CA GLN A 19 -15.83 20.52 -7.50
C GLN A 19 -17.04 19.60 -7.59
N ASP A 20 -17.11 18.77 -8.63
CA ASP A 20 -18.17 17.75 -8.80
C ASP A 20 -18.21 16.80 -7.59
N LEU A 21 -17.05 16.38 -7.09
CA LEU A 21 -16.95 15.55 -5.88
C LEU A 21 -17.44 16.30 -4.63
N PHE A 22 -17.13 17.58 -4.49
CA PHE A 22 -17.56 18.39 -3.34
C PHE A 22 -19.08 18.60 -3.38
N ASP A 23 -19.64 18.89 -4.56
CA ASP A 23 -21.08 19.04 -4.77
C ASP A 23 -21.83 17.72 -4.46
N ASP A 24 -21.27 16.58 -4.88
CA ASP A 24 -21.79 15.25 -4.56
C ASP A 24 -21.78 14.99 -3.05
N VAL A 25 -20.70 15.34 -2.35
CA VAL A 25 -20.58 15.20 -0.89
C VAL A 25 -21.63 16.03 -0.17
N ASP A 26 -21.76 17.31 -0.53
CA ASP A 26 -22.74 18.20 0.08
C ASP A 26 -24.18 17.71 -0.14
N ALA A 27 -24.49 17.23 -1.35
CA ALA A 27 -25.78 16.63 -1.65
C ALA A 27 -26.04 15.35 -0.84
N GLU A 28 -25.08 14.43 -0.80
CA GLU A 28 -25.21 13.16 -0.07
C GLU A 28 -25.34 13.37 1.44
N LEU A 29 -24.53 14.26 2.03
CA LEU A 29 -24.59 14.61 3.45
C LEU A 29 -25.88 15.36 3.82
N SER A 30 -26.50 16.08 2.88
CA SER A 30 -27.78 16.76 3.09
C SER A 30 -28.98 15.81 3.02
N ILE A 31 -28.94 14.82 2.13
CA ILE A 31 -30.09 13.94 1.83
C ILE A 31 -30.10 12.68 2.70
N ARG A 32 -28.93 12.07 2.94
CA ARG A 32 -28.85 10.78 3.61
C ARG A 32 -28.78 10.92 5.14
N SER A 33 -29.39 9.97 5.83
CA SER A 33 -29.19 9.77 7.27
C SER A 33 -27.93 8.94 7.51
N PHE A 34 -27.07 9.40 8.40
CA PHE A 34 -25.85 8.70 8.80
C PHE A 34 -25.86 8.45 10.32
N ASP A 35 -25.24 7.35 10.73
CA ASP A 35 -24.70 7.16 12.07
C ASP A 35 -23.19 7.46 12.06
N GLU A 36 -22.54 7.47 13.23
CA GLU A 36 -21.11 7.79 13.35
C GLU A 36 -20.21 6.90 12.47
N ASN A 37 -20.50 5.59 12.37
CA ASN A 37 -19.68 4.66 11.61
C ASN A 37 -19.96 4.82 10.12
N SER A 38 -21.22 4.91 9.69
CA SER A 38 -21.55 5.10 8.27
C SER A 38 -21.09 6.46 7.73
N LEU A 39 -21.05 7.51 8.56
CA LEU A 39 -20.47 8.80 8.20
C LEU A 39 -18.95 8.73 8.05
N PHE A 40 -18.29 8.01 8.96
CA PHE A 40 -16.86 7.78 8.90
C PHE A 40 -16.44 7.00 7.63
N ASP A 41 -17.21 5.97 7.30
CA ASP A 41 -16.99 5.16 6.10
C ASP A 41 -17.09 6.00 4.84
N HIS A 42 -18.12 6.84 4.79
CA HIS A 42 -18.34 7.77 3.70
C HIS A 42 -17.18 8.76 3.56
N PHE A 43 -16.74 9.36 4.68
CA PHE A 43 -15.57 10.26 4.70
C PHE A 43 -14.32 9.60 4.12
N MET A 44 -13.98 8.39 4.57
CA MET A 44 -12.79 7.67 4.09
C MET A 44 -12.90 7.33 2.60
N VAL A 45 -14.04 6.82 2.14
CA VAL A 45 -14.25 6.48 0.72
C VAL A 45 -14.10 7.72 -0.16
N THR A 46 -14.70 8.83 0.25
CA THR A 46 -14.64 10.09 -0.50
C THR A 46 -13.24 10.72 -0.47
N LEU A 47 -12.52 10.64 0.65
CA LEU A 47 -11.10 11.01 0.70
C LEU A 47 -10.27 10.25 -0.33
N HIS A 48 -10.49 8.93 -0.46
CA HIS A 48 -9.78 8.13 -1.46
C HIS A 48 -10.15 8.51 -2.90
N LYS A 49 -11.40 8.87 -3.17
CA LYS A 49 -11.79 9.43 -4.47
C LYS A 49 -11.07 10.74 -4.75
N LEU A 50 -11.05 11.65 -3.77
CA LEU A 50 -10.34 12.93 -3.86
C LEU A 50 -8.86 12.72 -4.16
N PHE A 51 -8.18 11.86 -3.41
CA PHE A 51 -6.77 11.56 -3.67
C PHE A 51 -6.55 10.87 -5.00
N SER A 52 -7.45 10.01 -5.47
CA SER A 52 -7.35 9.44 -6.81
C SER A 52 -7.42 10.50 -7.93
N ILE A 53 -8.11 11.62 -7.72
CA ILE A 53 -8.18 12.74 -8.67
C ILE A 53 -6.85 13.50 -8.69
N VAL A 54 -6.28 13.79 -7.51
CA VAL A 54 -5.06 14.60 -7.36
C VAL A 54 -3.76 13.79 -7.26
N ARG A 55 -3.84 12.45 -7.37
CA ARG A 55 -2.71 11.54 -7.16
C ARG A 55 -1.56 11.90 -8.07
N PHE A 56 -0.35 11.85 -7.52
CA PHE A 56 0.87 12.03 -8.30
C PHE A 56 0.91 11.06 -9.49
N GLN A 57 1.01 11.62 -10.70
CA GLN A 57 1.30 10.90 -11.92
C GLN A 57 2.25 11.75 -12.76
N TYR A 58 3.43 11.22 -13.03
CA TYR A 58 4.41 11.88 -13.90
C TYR A 58 3.81 12.21 -15.26
N GLY A 59 4.03 13.44 -15.75
CA GLY A 59 3.45 13.94 -17.00
C GLY A 59 2.00 14.45 -16.88
N LYS A 60 1.32 14.30 -15.75
CA LYS A 60 0.08 15.04 -15.45
C LYS A 60 0.39 16.39 -14.81
N ALA A 61 -0.51 17.34 -15.04
CA ALA A 61 -0.60 18.57 -14.28
C ALA A 61 -0.65 18.26 -12.77
N ALA A 62 0.39 18.65 -12.03
CA ALA A 62 0.40 18.50 -10.59
C ALA A 62 -0.57 19.51 -9.97
N ARG A 63 -1.67 19.04 -9.38
CA ARG A 63 -2.46 19.82 -8.42
C ARG A 63 -2.18 19.25 -7.04
N ASP A 64 -1.55 20.06 -6.20
CA ASP A 64 -1.42 19.75 -4.78
C ASP A 64 -2.63 20.34 -4.05
N LEU A 65 -3.29 19.56 -3.19
CA LEU A 65 -4.40 20.08 -2.39
C LEU A 65 -3.86 21.09 -1.38
N SER A 66 -4.31 22.34 -1.47
CA SER A 66 -4.01 23.42 -0.54
C SER A 66 -4.61 23.15 0.85
N LYS A 67 -4.22 23.95 1.86
CA LYS A 67 -4.84 23.86 3.19
C LYS A 67 -6.32 24.22 3.11
N GLU A 68 -6.66 25.14 2.22
CA GLU A 68 -8.00 25.62 1.95
C GLU A 68 -8.86 24.52 1.30
N ASP A 69 -8.34 23.82 0.27
CA ASP A 69 -9.06 22.70 -0.36
C ASP A 69 -9.43 21.60 0.66
N ILE A 70 -8.50 21.28 1.56
CA ILE A 70 -8.73 20.26 2.60
C ILE A 70 -9.72 20.78 3.65
N ALA A 71 -9.66 22.07 4.00
CA ALA A 71 -10.62 22.67 4.91
C ALA A 71 -12.04 22.68 4.32
N GLU A 72 -12.19 23.08 3.06
CA GLU A 72 -13.48 23.05 2.34
C GLU A 72 -14.04 21.63 2.31
N PHE A 73 -13.22 20.64 1.95
CA PHE A 73 -13.63 19.23 1.93
C PHE A 73 -14.06 18.70 3.30
N VAL A 74 -13.35 19.06 4.38
CA VAL A 74 -13.60 18.53 5.73
C VAL A 74 -14.81 19.20 6.41
N THR A 75 -15.13 20.45 6.05
CA THR A 75 -16.15 21.26 6.74
C THR A 75 -17.54 20.62 6.77
N PRO A 76 -18.08 20.06 5.66
CA PRO A 76 -19.37 19.39 5.65
C PRO A 76 -19.41 18.17 6.59
N TYR A 77 -18.34 17.38 6.59
CA TYR A 77 -18.20 16.21 7.47
C TYR A 77 -18.13 16.61 8.94
N TRP A 78 -17.29 17.60 9.29
CA TRP A 78 -17.20 18.12 10.65
C TRP A 78 -18.57 18.60 11.16
N THR A 79 -19.30 19.36 10.33
CA THR A 79 -20.66 19.84 10.64
C THR A 79 -21.61 18.67 10.89
N LYS A 80 -21.55 17.63 10.04
CA LYS A 80 -22.42 16.45 10.17
C LYS A 80 -22.07 15.60 11.39
N PHE A 81 -20.78 15.37 11.67
CA PHE A 81 -20.32 14.70 12.89
C PHE A 81 -20.83 15.44 14.12
N ASN A 82 -20.63 16.76 14.18
CA ASN A 82 -21.11 17.60 15.29
C ASN A 82 -22.64 17.60 15.44
N ALA A 83 -23.40 17.45 14.35
CA ALA A 83 -24.85 17.35 14.40
C ALA A 83 -25.35 16.00 14.93
N LEU A 84 -24.54 14.95 14.89
CA LEU A 84 -24.84 13.64 15.49
C LEU A 84 -24.59 13.62 17.01
N LEU A 85 -23.70 14.49 17.50
CA LEU A 85 -23.35 14.61 18.91
C LEU A 85 -24.48 15.04 19.89
N PRO A 86 -25.54 15.83 19.55
CA PRO A 86 -26.38 16.45 20.58
C PRO A 86 -27.67 15.71 20.98
N SER A 87 -27.97 14.49 20.52
CA SER A 87 -29.16 13.77 21.02
C SER A 87 -28.83 12.89 22.23
N HIS A 88 -28.97 13.51 23.39
CA HIS A 88 -28.80 13.03 24.76
C HIS A 88 -27.42 13.26 25.38
N ARG A 89 -27.47 13.84 26.59
CA ARG A 89 -26.53 13.52 27.67
C ARG A 89 -26.37 12.00 27.73
N ILE A 90 -25.31 11.52 27.13
CA ILE A 90 -24.69 10.25 27.42
C ILE A 90 -23.41 10.71 28.14
N LYS A 91 -23.20 10.72 29.46
CA LYS A 91 -23.55 9.80 30.57
C LYS A 91 -23.31 8.31 30.29
N GLU A 92 -22.81 7.95 29.13
CA GLU A 92 -21.94 6.79 28.97
C GLU A 92 -20.54 7.35 28.89
N LEU A 93 -19.77 7.09 29.95
CA LEU A 93 -18.37 6.72 29.86
C LEU A 93 -17.95 6.43 28.41
N THR A 94 -17.35 7.40 27.72
CA THR A 94 -16.66 7.05 26.49
C THR A 94 -15.49 6.18 26.94
N LYS A 95 -15.35 5.00 26.35
CA LYS A 95 -14.39 3.94 26.70
C LYS A 95 -12.91 4.38 26.88
N TYR A 96 -12.60 5.65 26.57
CA TYR A 96 -11.27 6.26 26.52
C TYR A 96 -11.16 7.63 27.25
N ASP A 97 -12.25 8.15 27.84
CA ASP A 97 -12.24 9.35 28.70
C ASP A 97 -12.07 8.95 30.17
N TYR A 98 -10.81 8.82 30.56
CA TYR A 98 -10.38 8.19 31.81
C TYR A 98 -10.52 9.09 33.03
N ASP A 99 -10.51 10.41 32.84
CA ASP A 99 -10.68 11.38 33.92
C ASP A 99 -12.14 11.31 34.45
N THR A 100 -13.10 11.23 33.52
CA THR A 100 -14.53 11.08 33.83
C THR A 100 -14.86 9.70 34.42
N TYR A 101 -14.16 8.63 34.01
CA TYR A 101 -14.39 7.27 34.54
C TYR A 101 -14.10 7.14 36.03
N TYR A 102 -12.99 7.70 36.51
CA TYR A 102 -12.63 7.57 37.92
C TYR A 102 -13.49 8.43 38.85
N GLU A 103 -13.84 9.64 38.39
CA GLU A 103 -14.67 10.58 39.14
C GLU A 103 -16.13 10.07 39.28
N GLU A 104 -16.71 9.50 38.22
CA GLU A 104 -18.11 9.02 38.26
C GLU A 104 -18.29 7.60 38.81
N TYR A 105 -17.40 6.64 38.50
CA TYR A 105 -17.65 5.22 38.81
C TYR A 105 -16.96 4.69 40.05
N VAL A 106 -15.76 5.18 40.36
CA VAL A 106 -14.99 4.73 41.53
C VAL A 106 -15.22 5.65 42.73
N GLY A 107 -15.84 6.82 42.53
CA GLY A 107 -16.12 7.81 43.57
C GLY A 107 -14.85 8.44 44.15
N VAL A 108 -13.73 8.35 43.41
CA VAL A 108 -12.43 8.86 43.82
C VAL A 108 -12.07 10.00 42.89
N LEU A 109 -12.03 11.23 43.42
CA LEU A 109 -11.39 12.37 42.75
C LEU A 109 -9.96 11.96 42.43
N PHE A 110 -9.64 11.83 41.14
CA PHE A 110 -8.31 11.42 40.74
C PHE A 110 -7.32 12.49 41.22
N PRO A 111 -6.40 12.19 42.13
CA PRO A 111 -5.48 13.20 42.60
C PRO A 111 -4.52 13.48 41.45
N LYS A 112 -4.62 14.66 40.84
CA LYS A 112 -3.77 15.18 39.76
C LYS A 112 -2.25 15.07 40.02
N ASN A 113 -1.85 14.70 41.24
CA ASN A 113 -0.47 14.61 41.73
C ASN A 113 0.02 13.17 42.01
N ARG A 114 -0.74 12.10 41.68
CA ARG A 114 -0.24 10.71 41.78
C ARG A 114 0.01 10.13 40.39
N GLY A 115 1.24 9.68 40.15
CA GLY A 115 1.58 8.94 38.94
C GLY A 115 0.79 7.63 38.83
N ILE A 116 0.21 7.38 37.67
CA ILE A 116 -0.62 6.19 37.42
C ILE A 116 0.25 4.97 37.11
N SER A 117 -0.07 3.84 37.74
CA SER A 117 0.62 2.58 37.49
C SER A 117 -0.01 1.79 36.34
N ILE A 118 0.77 0.90 35.70
CA ILE A 118 0.27 -0.01 34.66
C ILE A 118 -0.94 -0.85 35.12
N TYR A 119 -1.08 -1.10 36.43
CA TYR A 119 -2.21 -1.85 36.99
C TYR A 119 -3.50 -1.07 37.00
N ASP A 120 -3.42 0.24 37.22
CA ASP A 120 -4.60 1.11 37.20
C ASP A 120 -5.13 1.21 35.76
N TYR A 121 -4.23 1.17 34.78
CA TYR A 121 -4.56 1.08 33.37
C TYR A 121 -5.08 -0.29 32.92
N ILE A 122 -4.60 -1.39 33.50
CA ILE A 122 -5.18 -2.72 33.25
C ILE A 122 -6.64 -2.75 33.72
N LEU A 123 -6.94 -2.20 34.89
CA LEU A 123 -8.31 -2.09 35.39
C LEU A 123 -9.21 -1.28 34.47
N LEU A 124 -8.72 -0.13 34.02
CA LEU A 124 -9.40 0.72 33.04
C LEU A 124 -9.61 -0.01 31.71
N ALA A 125 -8.64 -0.81 31.28
CA ALA A 125 -8.70 -1.54 30.02
C ALA A 125 -9.65 -2.74 30.05
N THR A 126 -9.77 -3.42 31.19
CA THR A 126 -10.67 -4.57 31.35
C THR A 126 -12.07 -4.15 31.81
N GLY A 127 -12.24 -2.91 32.30
CA GLY A 127 -13.50 -2.41 32.86
C GLY A 127 -13.85 -3.03 34.21
N LYS A 128 -12.86 -3.63 34.90
CA LYS A 128 -13.03 -4.31 36.19
C LYS A 128 -12.89 -3.32 37.34
N ALA A 129 -13.67 -3.54 38.40
CA ALA A 129 -13.72 -2.62 39.54
C ALA A 129 -12.52 -2.78 40.49
N SER A 130 -11.87 -3.95 40.50
CA SER A 130 -10.77 -4.25 41.40
C SER A 130 -9.72 -5.16 40.78
N ARG A 131 -8.49 -5.14 41.33
CA ARG A 131 -7.35 -5.95 40.84
C ARG A 131 -7.60 -7.46 40.94
N ASP A 132 -8.43 -7.87 41.89
CA ASP A 132 -8.76 -9.27 42.12
C ASP A 132 -9.75 -9.82 41.08
N GLU A 133 -10.49 -8.95 40.39
CA GLU A 133 -11.40 -9.30 39.30
C GLU A 133 -10.71 -9.41 37.93
N VAL A 134 -9.45 -9.01 37.84
CA VAL A 134 -8.64 -9.13 36.62
C VAL A 134 -7.99 -10.49 36.60
N GLU A 135 -8.35 -11.32 35.63
CA GLU A 135 -7.75 -12.63 35.50
C GLU A 135 -6.29 -12.53 35.02
N GLU A 136 -5.42 -13.43 35.48
CA GLU A 136 -3.98 -13.37 35.18
C GLU A 136 -3.70 -13.45 33.66
N TRP A 137 -4.57 -14.08 32.88
CA TRP A 137 -4.45 -14.09 31.42
C TRP A 137 -4.82 -12.75 30.77
N GLU A 138 -5.80 -12.00 31.30
CA GLU A 138 -6.13 -10.65 30.84
C GLU A 138 -4.96 -9.69 31.10
N ARG A 139 -4.37 -9.82 32.30
CA ARG A 139 -3.16 -9.08 32.68
C ARG A 139 -1.98 -9.39 31.78
N LYS A 140 -1.68 -10.68 31.55
CA LYS A 140 -0.62 -11.09 30.61
C LYS A 140 -0.87 -10.58 29.21
N ARG A 141 -2.12 -10.61 28.75
CA ARG A 141 -2.53 -10.11 27.43
C ARG A 141 -2.36 -8.60 27.30
N PHE A 142 -2.79 -7.81 28.28
CA PHE A 142 -2.57 -6.37 28.29
C PHE A 142 -1.07 -6.05 28.29
N ILE A 143 -0.28 -6.76 29.11
CA ILE A 143 1.18 -6.60 29.15
C ILE A 143 1.81 -6.99 27.81
N ALA A 144 1.33 -8.03 27.13
CA ALA A 144 1.80 -8.40 25.79
C ALA A 144 1.43 -7.34 24.75
N ALA A 145 0.19 -6.82 24.73
CA ALA A 145 -0.19 -5.69 23.89
C ALA A 145 0.68 -4.45 24.13
N TYR A 146 1.01 -4.21 25.39
CA TYR A 146 1.83 -3.10 25.81
C TYR A 146 3.31 -3.26 25.45
N ARG A 147 3.90 -4.44 25.65
CA ARG A 147 5.35 -4.67 25.46
C ARG A 147 5.70 -5.12 24.05
N ASP A 148 4.87 -5.95 23.46
CA ASP A 148 5.19 -6.68 22.23
C ASP A 148 4.47 -6.08 21.01
N HIS A 149 3.46 -5.22 21.21
CA HIS A 149 2.63 -4.74 20.12
C HIS A 149 2.73 -3.23 19.95
N LEU A 150 2.69 -2.47 21.04
CA LEU A 150 2.88 -1.02 20.99
C LEU A 150 4.21 -0.60 20.32
N PRO A 151 5.39 -1.15 20.67
CA PRO A 151 6.63 -0.78 19.99
C PRO A 151 6.67 -1.25 18.54
N ASN A 152 6.04 -2.38 18.23
CA ASN A 152 6.06 -2.97 16.89
C ASN A 152 5.10 -2.27 15.92
N PHE A 153 3.97 -1.73 16.40
CA PHE A 153 2.98 -1.05 15.55
C PHE A 153 3.16 0.45 15.49
N PHE A 154 3.65 1.04 16.57
CA PHE A 154 3.66 2.49 16.71
C PHE A 154 5.07 3.03 16.92
N GLY A 155 6.09 2.19 17.00
CA GLY A 155 7.47 2.61 17.26
C GLY A 155 7.67 3.17 18.68
N ILE A 156 6.60 3.22 19.49
CA ILE A 156 6.60 3.86 20.80
C ILE A 156 7.08 2.85 21.85
N LYS A 157 8.22 3.15 22.46
CA LYS A 157 8.71 2.47 23.65
C LYS A 157 8.26 3.25 24.87
N TYR A 158 7.65 2.55 25.82
CA TYR A 158 7.28 3.16 27.09
C TYR A 158 8.50 3.65 27.87
N SER A 159 8.42 4.86 28.38
CA SER A 159 9.34 5.39 29.39
C SER A 159 8.57 5.85 30.64
N LYS A 160 9.07 5.50 31.81
CA LYS A 160 8.55 5.97 33.11
C LYS A 160 8.91 7.42 33.40
N GLU A 161 9.87 7.96 32.65
CA GLU A 161 10.37 9.33 32.81
C GLU A 161 9.49 10.36 32.11
N GLN A 162 8.54 9.90 31.27
CA GLN A 162 7.61 10.75 30.52
C GLN A 162 6.44 11.28 31.38
N PRO A 163 5.86 12.45 31.02
CA PRO A 163 4.71 13.06 31.71
C PRO A 163 3.50 12.12 31.82
N ASP A 164 2.60 12.38 32.78
CA ASP A 164 1.38 11.58 32.93
C ASP A 164 0.53 11.68 31.66
N GLU A 165 0.37 12.87 31.08
CA GLU A 165 -0.35 13.15 29.81
C GLU A 165 0.13 12.23 28.68
N TRP A 166 1.44 12.12 28.50
CA TRP A 166 2.03 11.23 27.51
C TRP A 166 1.69 9.76 27.78
N ARG A 167 1.79 9.35 29.05
CA ARG A 167 1.48 7.98 29.47
C ARG A 167 0.01 7.66 29.21
N TYR A 168 -0.91 8.59 29.44
CA TYR A 168 -2.32 8.40 29.09
C TYR A 168 -2.52 8.14 27.59
N GLU A 169 -1.84 8.89 26.73
CA GLU A 169 -1.91 8.68 25.27
C GLU A 169 -1.41 7.30 24.86
N VAL A 170 -0.30 6.86 25.46
CA VAL A 170 0.24 5.52 25.21
C VAL A 170 -0.71 4.42 25.67
N ILE A 171 -1.33 4.55 26.84
CA ILE A 171 -2.31 3.55 27.29
C ILE A 171 -3.57 3.55 26.42
N ARG A 172 -4.04 4.71 25.94
CA ARG A 172 -5.17 4.77 25.00
C ARG A 172 -4.90 3.90 23.77
N LEU A 173 -3.71 4.01 23.18
CA LEU A 173 -3.28 3.18 22.05
C LEU A 173 -3.22 1.69 22.42
N VAL A 174 -2.70 1.35 23.60
CA VAL A 174 -2.64 -0.05 24.09
C VAL A 174 -4.03 -0.63 24.30
N LYS A 175 -4.99 0.16 24.77
CA LYS A 175 -6.38 -0.28 24.92
C LYS A 175 -7.03 -0.57 23.57
N ILE A 176 -6.78 0.25 22.55
CA ILE A 176 -7.25 -0.03 21.18
C ILE A 176 -6.67 -1.38 20.70
N LEU A 177 -5.36 -1.59 20.86
CA LEU A 177 -4.71 -2.87 20.50
C LEU A 177 -5.27 -4.05 21.30
N TYR A 178 -5.51 -3.87 22.60
CA TYR A 178 -6.10 -4.88 23.47
C TYR A 178 -7.53 -5.24 23.04
N ASP A 179 -8.36 -4.25 22.68
CA ASP A 179 -9.71 -4.49 22.17
C ASP A 179 -9.70 -5.20 20.81
N CYS A 180 -8.75 -4.87 19.94
CA CYS A 180 -8.50 -5.59 18.70
C CYS A 180 -8.06 -7.04 18.94
N SER A 181 -7.47 -7.34 20.11
CA SER A 181 -7.06 -8.70 20.49
C SER A 181 -8.19 -9.56 21.10
N ASP A 182 -9.34 -8.96 21.43
CA ASP A 182 -10.42 -9.61 22.20
C ASP A 182 -11.56 -10.16 21.32
N LYS A 183 -11.81 -9.57 20.15
CA LYS A 183 -12.79 -10.11 19.20
C LYS A 183 -12.18 -11.32 18.49
N VAL A 184 -12.85 -12.47 18.62
CA VAL A 184 -12.59 -13.72 17.89
C VAL A 184 -12.10 -13.41 16.47
N ILE A 185 -10.79 -13.53 16.21
CA ILE A 185 -10.07 -13.78 14.95
C ILE A 185 -8.61 -13.34 15.14
N SER A 186 -7.70 -14.32 15.23
CA SER A 186 -6.24 -14.14 15.19
C SER A 186 -5.74 -13.47 13.89
N GLY A 187 -6.59 -13.34 12.87
CA GLY A 187 -6.28 -12.74 11.58
C GLY A 187 -6.21 -11.21 11.57
N SER A 188 -7.07 -10.50 12.30
CA SER A 188 -7.05 -9.03 12.35
C SER A 188 -5.73 -8.52 12.92
N PHE A 189 -5.29 -9.15 14.02
CA PHE A 189 -4.02 -8.84 14.65
C PHE A 189 -2.81 -9.22 13.77
N LEU A 190 -2.83 -10.39 13.12
CA LEU A 190 -1.80 -10.81 12.16
C LEU A 190 -1.70 -9.88 10.94
N CYS A 191 -2.81 -9.34 10.45
CA CYS A 191 -2.78 -8.38 9.35
C CYS A 191 -2.30 -6.99 9.79
N ILE A 192 -2.56 -6.58 11.03
CA ILE A 192 -1.90 -5.39 11.62
C ILE A 192 -0.38 -5.64 11.70
N GLN A 193 0.07 -6.87 12.00
CA GLN A 193 1.51 -7.27 12.04
C GLN A 193 2.14 -7.44 10.66
N HIS A 194 1.34 -7.77 9.64
CA HIS A 194 1.78 -7.96 8.27
C HIS A 194 0.84 -7.24 7.28
N PRO A 195 0.88 -5.89 7.24
CA PRO A 195 0.05 -5.07 6.34
C PRO A 195 0.18 -5.42 4.85
N SER A 196 1.31 -5.99 4.49
CA SER A 196 1.63 -6.54 3.17
C SER A 196 0.66 -7.61 2.65
N LEU A 197 -0.12 -8.26 3.53
CA LEU A 197 -1.07 -9.31 3.17
C LEU A 197 -2.35 -8.77 2.51
N VAL A 198 -2.64 -7.48 2.68
CA VAL A 198 -3.77 -6.80 2.02
C VAL A 198 -3.23 -5.48 1.49
N LYS A 199 -2.78 -5.49 0.24
CA LYS A 199 -2.29 -4.32 -0.50
C LYS A 199 -3.20 -3.12 -0.16
N PHE A 200 -2.61 -2.01 0.30
CA PHE A 200 -3.24 -0.78 0.80
C PHE A 200 -4.25 -0.17 -0.18
N ASN A 201 -5.36 -0.85 -0.40
CA ASN A 201 -6.54 -0.32 -1.00
C ASN A 201 -7.62 -0.33 0.09
N PRO A 202 -7.96 0.84 0.63
CA PRO A 202 -8.91 1.03 1.73
C PRO A 202 -10.35 0.67 1.32
N LEU A 203 -10.60 0.48 0.03
CA LEU A 203 -11.87 0.01 -0.53
C LEU A 203 -12.00 -1.52 -0.54
N LEU A 204 -10.92 -2.25 -0.24
CA LEU A 204 -10.95 -3.71 -0.14
C LEU A 204 -11.37 -4.13 1.26
N HIS A 205 -12.63 -4.52 1.44
CA HIS A 205 -13.09 -5.07 2.71
C HIS A 205 -12.36 -6.38 3.05
N THR A 206 -11.49 -6.30 4.04
CA THR A 206 -10.75 -7.40 4.65
C THR A 206 -10.72 -7.20 6.16
N ASN A 207 -10.42 -8.24 6.92
CA ASN A 207 -10.18 -8.10 8.36
C ASN A 207 -9.06 -7.11 8.71
N TYR A 208 -8.12 -6.88 7.80
CA TYR A 208 -7.09 -5.86 7.92
C TYR A 208 -7.70 -4.46 7.82
N THR A 209 -8.36 -4.16 6.71
CA THR A 209 -8.97 -2.85 6.49
C THR A 209 -10.02 -2.54 7.54
N ASP A 210 -10.78 -3.54 8.01
CA ASP A 210 -11.76 -3.37 9.09
C ASP A 210 -11.11 -3.04 10.43
N ALA A 211 -9.95 -3.65 10.74
CA ALA A 211 -9.20 -3.35 11.95
C ALA A 211 -8.49 -1.99 11.88
N VAL A 212 -7.91 -1.65 10.73
CA VAL A 212 -7.31 -0.35 10.45
C VAL A 212 -8.36 0.76 10.51
N LYS A 213 -9.52 0.53 9.90
CA LYS A 213 -10.68 1.42 9.94
C LYS A 213 -11.22 1.61 11.35
N PHE A 214 -11.22 0.56 12.18
CA PHE A 214 -11.57 0.67 13.60
C PHE A 214 -10.56 1.51 14.39
N ILE A 215 -9.25 1.34 14.14
CA ILE A 215 -8.21 2.17 14.78
C ILE A 215 -8.38 3.64 14.35
N LYS A 216 -8.55 3.88 13.04
CA LYS A 216 -8.77 5.20 12.44
C LYS A 216 -10.01 5.90 13.01
N SER A 217 -11.17 5.24 12.97
CA SER A 217 -12.42 5.83 13.46
C SER A 217 -12.35 6.20 14.94
N ARG A 218 -11.65 5.40 15.76
CA ARG A 218 -11.50 5.68 17.19
C ARG A 218 -10.53 6.82 17.51
N VAL A 219 -9.48 7.00 16.70
CA VAL A 219 -8.62 8.18 16.79
C VAL A 219 -9.37 9.44 16.32
N ILE A 220 -10.19 9.33 15.26
CA ILE A 220 -10.93 10.44 14.65
C ILE A 220 -12.09 10.93 15.50
N LEU A 221 -12.96 10.02 15.94
CA LEU A 221 -14.13 10.36 16.75
C LEU A 221 -13.73 11.10 18.02
N ARG A 222 -12.60 10.72 18.63
CA ARG A 222 -12.01 11.38 19.80
C ARG A 222 -11.69 12.86 19.57
N GLU A 223 -11.09 13.21 18.44
CA GLU A 223 -10.76 14.59 18.10
C GLU A 223 -12.02 15.39 17.77
N CYS A 224 -12.96 14.77 17.06
CA CYS A 224 -14.27 15.38 16.77
C CYS A 224 -15.06 15.71 18.05
N TYR A 225 -14.99 14.88 19.10
CA TYR A 225 -15.61 15.17 20.40
C TYR A 225 -15.01 16.41 21.11
N SER A 226 -13.81 16.85 20.71
CA SER A 226 -13.17 18.08 21.22
C SER A 226 -13.64 19.35 20.49
N ASN A 227 -14.62 19.21 19.58
CA ASN A 227 -15.13 20.27 18.71
C ASN A 227 -14.03 20.98 17.89
N ASP A 228 -12.97 20.25 17.55
CA ASP A 228 -11.84 20.76 16.77
C ASP A 228 -11.84 20.14 15.37
N MET A 229 -11.93 21.00 14.35
CA MET A 229 -11.84 20.60 12.94
C MET A 229 -10.40 20.20 12.55
N ALA A 230 -9.39 20.68 13.29
CA ALA A 230 -7.99 20.42 12.99
C ALA A 230 -7.65 18.93 13.00
N GLY A 231 -8.33 18.12 13.81
CA GLY A 231 -8.15 16.66 13.85
C GLY A 231 -8.47 15.99 12.51
N LEU A 232 -9.62 16.32 11.90
CA LEU A 232 -10.02 15.80 10.59
C LEU A 232 -9.11 16.30 9.48
N GLN A 233 -8.69 17.57 9.52
CA GLN A 233 -7.72 18.13 8.57
C GLN A 233 -6.38 17.41 8.64
N ARG A 234 -5.82 17.20 9.85
CA ARG A 234 -4.56 16.48 10.06
C ARG A 234 -4.62 15.06 9.50
N ILE A 235 -5.76 14.41 9.62
CA ILE A 235 -5.94 13.04 9.12
C ILE A 235 -6.08 13.00 7.60
N ALA A 236 -6.82 13.95 7.00
CA ALA A 236 -6.82 14.12 5.56
C ALA A 236 -5.39 14.40 5.03
N HIS A 237 -4.60 15.22 5.73
CA HIS A 237 -3.19 15.45 5.39
C HIS A 237 -2.33 14.17 5.47
N MET A 238 -2.48 13.36 6.52
CA MET A 238 -1.73 12.11 6.68
C MET A 238 -2.10 11.06 5.63
N GLU A 239 -3.39 10.95 5.29
CA GLU A 239 -3.87 10.05 4.24
C GLU A 239 -3.39 10.49 2.85
N LYS A 240 -3.51 11.79 2.53
CA LYS A 240 -2.98 12.39 1.30
C LYS A 240 -1.51 12.02 1.13
N TYR A 241 -0.76 12.20 2.22
CA TYR A 241 0.66 11.97 2.27
C TYR A 241 1.01 10.48 2.08
N ALA A 242 0.29 9.56 2.72
CA ALA A 242 0.51 8.13 2.57
C ALA A 242 0.19 7.63 1.16
N ASP A 243 -0.93 8.11 0.59
CA ASP A 243 -1.34 7.80 -0.77
C ASP A 243 -0.31 8.29 -1.80
N ALA A 244 0.18 9.52 -1.61
CA ALA A 244 1.19 10.13 -2.45
C ALA A 244 2.52 9.36 -2.41
N LEU A 245 3.01 9.02 -1.22
CA LEU A 245 4.24 8.22 -1.06
C LEU A 245 4.11 6.84 -1.70
N GLN A 246 3.01 6.12 -1.42
CA GLN A 246 2.79 4.81 -1.99
C GLN A 246 2.76 4.87 -3.53
N SER A 247 2.05 5.86 -4.07
CA SER A 247 1.97 6.08 -5.52
C SER A 247 3.34 6.37 -6.11
N PHE A 248 4.15 7.20 -5.44
CA PHE A 248 5.51 7.51 -5.87
C PHE A 248 6.45 6.30 -5.83
N LEU A 249 6.46 5.53 -4.73
CA LEU A 249 7.28 4.33 -4.60
C LEU A 249 6.95 3.29 -5.68
N GLN A 250 5.67 3.18 -6.06
CA GLN A 250 5.24 2.31 -7.15
C GLN A 250 5.62 2.89 -8.52
N SER A 251 5.49 4.21 -8.70
CA SER A 251 5.65 4.85 -10.00
C SER A 251 7.10 5.12 -10.40
N ILE A 252 8.05 5.16 -9.45
CA ILE A 252 9.49 5.37 -9.71
C ILE A 252 10.04 4.37 -10.74
N SER A 253 9.42 3.19 -10.82
CA SER A 253 9.79 2.12 -11.72
C SER A 253 9.25 2.24 -13.14
N TYR A 254 8.25 3.09 -13.37
CA TYR A 254 7.54 3.16 -14.64
C TYR A 254 7.68 4.54 -15.26
N GLN A 255 7.46 5.59 -14.48
CA GLN A 255 7.26 6.94 -14.98
C GLN A 255 8.56 7.65 -15.40
N SER A 256 9.61 7.59 -14.58
CA SER A 256 10.91 8.17 -14.93
C SER A 256 11.56 7.44 -16.09
N ILE A 257 11.43 6.12 -16.11
CA ILE A 257 11.96 5.26 -17.17
C ILE A 257 11.19 5.49 -18.48
N ASP A 258 9.86 5.52 -18.45
CA ASP A 258 9.03 5.83 -19.62
C ASP A 258 9.32 7.23 -20.17
N TYR A 259 9.52 8.22 -19.30
CA TYR A 259 9.92 9.55 -19.75
C TYR A 259 11.20 9.49 -20.56
N ILE A 260 12.24 8.80 -20.06
CA ILE A 260 13.50 8.66 -20.80
C ILE A 260 13.25 7.94 -22.13
N ILE A 261 12.57 6.78 -22.09
CA ILE A 261 12.26 5.94 -23.26
C ILE A 261 11.50 6.71 -24.34
N GLN A 262 10.52 7.54 -23.97
CA GLN A 262 9.73 8.33 -24.93
C GLN A 262 10.55 9.39 -25.68
N HIS A 263 11.69 9.82 -25.12
CA HIS A 263 12.59 10.78 -25.75
C HIS A 263 13.71 10.11 -26.56
N LEU A 264 13.75 8.77 -26.62
CA LEU A 264 14.68 8.02 -27.46
C LEU A 264 14.03 7.75 -28.83
N GLU A 265 14.77 7.98 -29.91
CA GLU A 265 14.29 7.69 -31.26
C GLU A 265 14.55 6.20 -31.62
N GLY A 266 13.58 5.56 -32.28
CA GLY A 266 13.71 4.20 -32.82
C GLY A 266 13.32 3.08 -31.86
N ASN A 267 13.61 1.84 -32.27
CA ASN A 267 13.32 0.65 -31.45
C ASN A 267 14.35 0.51 -30.32
N ILE A 268 13.91 0.62 -29.08
CA ILE A 268 14.76 0.55 -27.89
C ILE A 268 14.94 -0.92 -27.47
N PRO A 269 16.16 -1.49 -27.56
CA PRO A 269 16.38 -2.89 -27.19
C PRO A 269 16.14 -3.14 -25.69
N CYS A 270 15.72 -4.35 -25.34
CA CYS A 270 15.51 -4.75 -23.94
C CYS A 270 16.73 -4.48 -23.05
N LYS A 271 17.93 -4.72 -23.58
CA LYS A 271 19.19 -4.42 -22.88
C LYS A 271 19.32 -2.95 -22.50
N MET A 272 18.96 -2.05 -23.42
CA MET A 272 19.02 -0.60 -23.21
C MET A 272 17.99 -0.16 -22.17
N LYS A 273 16.76 -0.68 -22.24
CA LYS A 273 15.74 -0.41 -21.20
C LYS A 273 16.24 -0.79 -19.81
N ARG A 274 16.86 -1.97 -19.66
CA ARG A 274 17.42 -2.42 -18.37
C ARG A 274 18.55 -1.51 -17.88
N SER A 275 19.41 -1.03 -18.78
CA SER A 275 20.46 -0.07 -18.43
C SER A 275 19.88 1.25 -17.95
N ILE A 276 18.84 1.77 -18.61
CA ILE A 276 18.11 2.97 -18.17
C ILE A 276 17.55 2.76 -16.77
N CYS A 277 16.89 1.63 -16.51
CA CYS A 277 16.34 1.34 -15.18
C CYS A 277 17.42 1.38 -14.10
N HIS A 278 18.55 0.72 -14.34
CA HIS A 278 19.67 0.68 -13.39
C HIS A 278 20.24 2.08 -13.14
N GLU A 279 20.53 2.85 -14.18
CA GLU A 279 21.12 4.18 -14.02
C GLU A 279 20.17 5.16 -13.32
N VAL A 280 18.86 5.09 -13.58
CA VAL A 280 17.86 5.88 -12.83
C VAL A 280 17.94 5.56 -11.33
N TYR A 281 18.01 4.27 -11.00
CA TYR A 281 18.10 3.79 -9.62
C TYR A 281 19.42 4.19 -8.94
N GLU A 282 20.56 4.03 -9.62
CA GLU A 282 21.86 4.51 -9.14
C GLU A 282 21.86 6.02 -8.92
N THR A 283 21.25 6.79 -9.83
CA THR A 283 21.15 8.25 -9.72
C THR A 283 20.36 8.66 -8.48
N ILE A 284 19.20 8.04 -8.24
CA ILE A 284 18.40 8.30 -7.05
C ILE A 284 19.21 7.99 -5.79
N THR A 285 19.85 6.81 -5.74
CA THR A 285 20.68 6.39 -4.60
C THR A 285 21.78 7.42 -4.32
N CYS A 286 22.51 7.81 -5.36
CA CYS A 286 23.57 8.82 -5.26
C CYS A 286 23.04 10.15 -4.73
N ASN A 287 21.88 10.61 -5.21
CA ASN A 287 21.28 11.87 -4.79
C ASN A 287 20.80 11.82 -3.33
N LEU A 288 20.25 10.69 -2.87
CA LEU A 288 19.87 10.48 -1.47
C LEU A 288 21.10 10.50 -0.53
N GLU A 289 22.24 9.97 -0.97
CA GLU A 289 23.47 9.92 -0.16
C GLU A 289 24.23 11.25 -0.12
N ASN A 290 24.18 12.04 -1.20
CA ASN A 290 25.09 13.18 -1.39
C ASN A 290 24.41 14.56 -1.37
N THR A 291 23.09 14.65 -1.54
CA THR A 291 22.38 15.94 -1.59
C THR A 291 21.75 16.25 -0.23
N PRO A 292 22.02 17.42 0.38
CA PRO A 292 21.33 17.82 1.58
C PRO A 292 19.85 18.08 1.28
N LEU A 293 19.00 17.13 1.62
CA LEU A 293 17.56 17.21 1.40
C LEU A 293 16.94 18.24 2.34
N LYS A 294 16.18 19.19 1.79
CA LYS A 294 15.54 20.30 2.52
C LYS A 294 14.66 19.84 3.69
N TYR A 295 14.16 18.61 3.62
CA TYR A 295 13.19 18.05 4.56
C TYR A 295 13.79 17.01 5.53
N HIS A 296 15.08 16.68 5.42
CA HIS A 296 15.74 15.62 6.19
C HIS A 296 16.21 16.10 7.58
N VAL A 297 15.28 16.55 8.42
CA VAL A 297 15.54 16.84 9.83
C VAL A 297 14.82 15.80 10.68
N ALA A 298 15.59 14.96 11.38
CA ALA A 298 15.05 14.00 12.32
C ALA A 298 14.22 14.70 13.40
N TYR A 299 13.03 14.20 13.64
CA TYR A 299 12.07 14.79 14.56
C TYR A 299 12.11 14.07 15.91
N ASP A 300 12.63 14.75 16.93
CA ASP A 300 12.61 14.28 18.32
C ASP A 300 11.52 15.04 19.10
N HIS A 301 10.25 14.59 19.00
CA HIS A 301 9.17 15.19 19.81
C HIS A 301 8.16 14.16 20.31
N LEU A 302 8.57 12.92 20.58
CA LEU A 302 7.74 12.03 21.38
C LEU A 302 7.42 12.60 22.77
N ASP A 303 7.98 13.74 23.17
CA ASP A 303 7.68 14.41 24.44
C ASP A 303 6.34 15.17 24.45
N ASP A 304 5.75 15.52 23.30
CA ASP A 304 4.40 16.16 23.24
C ASP A 304 3.30 15.09 23.20
N PRO A 305 2.43 15.00 24.22
CA PRO A 305 1.30 14.06 24.23
C PRO A 305 0.40 14.18 23.00
N ASN A 306 0.14 15.40 22.51
CA ASN A 306 -0.74 15.61 21.36
C ASN A 306 -0.13 15.11 20.06
N ALA A 307 1.20 14.96 19.98
CA ALA A 307 1.88 14.40 18.83
C ALA A 307 1.84 12.87 18.80
N VAL A 308 1.64 12.21 19.94
CA VAL A 308 1.70 10.75 20.08
C VAL A 308 0.70 10.01 19.18
N PRO A 309 -0.60 10.38 19.13
CA PRO A 309 -1.57 9.70 18.26
C PRO A 309 -1.24 9.86 16.77
N TYR A 310 -0.76 11.04 16.36
CA TYR A 310 -0.40 11.34 14.98
C TYR A 310 0.88 10.62 14.55
N HIS A 311 1.90 10.59 15.40
CA HIS A 311 3.12 9.82 15.18
C HIS A 311 2.80 8.32 15.09
N ALA A 312 2.03 7.80 16.04
CA ALA A 312 1.58 6.41 16.02
C ALA A 312 0.84 6.09 14.71
N TYR A 313 -0.03 6.99 14.25
CA TYR A 313 -0.79 6.81 13.04
C TYR A 313 0.06 6.79 11.77
N ILE A 314 0.96 7.77 11.61
CA ILE A 314 1.83 7.83 10.43
C ILE A 314 2.82 6.67 10.40
N HIS A 315 3.44 6.37 11.54
CA HIS A 315 4.37 5.24 11.67
C HIS A 315 3.67 3.92 11.38
N PHE A 316 2.42 3.75 11.78
CA PHE A 316 1.63 2.57 11.47
C PHE A 316 1.42 2.41 9.95
N ILE A 317 1.04 3.48 9.25
CA ILE A 317 0.85 3.46 7.79
C ILE A 317 2.17 3.13 7.09
N LEU A 318 3.27 3.81 7.47
CA LEU A 318 4.58 3.64 6.87
C LEU A 318 5.22 2.29 7.18
N SER A 319 5.07 1.77 8.41
CA SER A 319 5.55 0.45 8.80
C SER A 319 4.91 -0.66 7.97
N GLY A 320 3.66 -0.50 7.55
CA GLY A 320 3.05 -1.47 6.65
C GLY A 320 3.59 -1.41 5.23
N ILE A 321 3.93 -0.22 4.71
CA ILE A 321 4.68 -0.08 3.45
C ILE A 321 6.05 -0.76 3.60
N ASN A 322 6.76 -0.51 4.70
CA ASN A 322 8.07 -1.11 4.97
C ASN A 322 8.00 -2.65 5.07
N GLY A 323 6.97 -3.17 5.75
CA GLY A 323 6.73 -4.62 5.85
C GLY A 323 6.46 -5.27 4.49
N TYR A 324 5.75 -4.56 3.60
CA TYR A 324 5.57 -4.97 2.20
C TYR A 324 6.90 -5.03 1.45
N LEU A 325 7.71 -3.97 1.48
CA LEU A 325 9.03 -3.93 0.85
C LEU A 325 9.98 -5.03 1.41
N THR A 326 9.96 -5.26 2.72
CA THR A 326 10.78 -6.28 3.39
C THR A 326 10.43 -7.70 2.91
N LEU A 327 9.14 -7.98 2.67
CA LEU A 327 8.70 -9.26 2.10
C LEU A 327 9.12 -9.43 0.64
N MET A 328 9.16 -8.33 -0.12
CA MET A 328 9.69 -8.33 -1.48
C MET A 328 11.18 -8.68 -1.49
N GLN A 329 11.94 -8.13 -0.54
CA GLN A 329 13.39 -8.37 -0.43
C GLN A 329 13.73 -9.79 0.05
N SER A 330 12.99 -10.28 1.05
CA SER A 330 13.29 -11.55 1.74
C SER A 330 12.80 -12.80 1.02
N SER A 331 11.91 -12.65 0.02
CA SER A 331 11.43 -13.78 -0.77
C SER A 331 11.86 -13.65 -2.23
N ASN A 332 12.76 -14.53 -2.67
CA ASN A 332 12.98 -14.80 -4.10
C ASN A 332 11.67 -15.15 -4.82
N GLY A 333 10.65 -15.54 -4.05
CA GLY A 333 9.32 -15.78 -4.54
C GLY A 333 8.41 -14.57 -4.63
N TYR A 334 8.83 -13.29 -4.42
CA TYR A 334 7.94 -12.13 -4.60
C TYR A 334 7.84 -11.63 -6.05
N TYR A 335 8.94 -11.69 -6.80
CA TYR A 335 8.95 -11.43 -8.22
C TYR A 335 9.59 -12.60 -8.97
N PRO A 336 9.06 -13.02 -10.12
CA PRO A 336 9.74 -14.00 -10.95
C PRO A 336 11.07 -13.43 -11.41
N THR A 337 12.17 -14.09 -11.05
CA THR A 337 13.51 -13.67 -11.47
C THR A 337 13.93 -14.40 -12.73
N VAL A 338 14.37 -13.67 -13.75
CA VAL A 338 15.02 -14.23 -14.93
C VAL A 338 16.37 -13.56 -15.16
N ASP A 339 17.28 -14.32 -15.78
CA ASP A 339 18.56 -13.77 -16.20
C ASP A 339 18.37 -12.73 -17.32
N SER A 340 19.34 -11.83 -17.45
CA SER A 340 19.35 -10.83 -18.50
C SER A 340 19.39 -11.43 -19.91
N SER A 341 19.95 -12.64 -20.05
CA SER A 341 20.09 -13.33 -21.33
C SER A 341 18.76 -13.77 -21.93
N PHE A 342 17.76 -14.07 -21.09
CA PHE A 342 16.41 -14.41 -21.53
C PHE A 342 15.78 -13.28 -22.34
N TYR A 343 15.80 -12.06 -21.79
CA TYR A 343 15.23 -10.89 -22.45
C TYR A 343 15.96 -10.55 -23.75
N ASP A 344 17.30 -10.70 -23.76
CA ASP A 344 18.10 -10.44 -24.96
C ASP A 344 17.78 -11.43 -26.08
N LYS A 345 17.55 -12.71 -25.74
CA LYS A 345 17.18 -13.74 -26.72
C LYS A 345 15.72 -13.61 -27.17
N ALA A 346 14.81 -13.26 -26.27
CA ALA A 346 13.40 -13.05 -26.59
C ALA A 346 13.21 -11.90 -27.61
N ALA A 347 14.02 -10.84 -27.49
CA ALA A 347 14.00 -9.69 -28.41
C ALA A 347 14.44 -10.03 -29.86
N LEU A 348 15.14 -11.16 -30.07
CA LEU A 348 15.63 -11.58 -31.38
C LEU A 348 14.59 -12.36 -32.19
N LEU A 349 13.43 -12.64 -31.61
CA LEU A 349 12.42 -13.44 -32.28
C LEU A 349 11.53 -12.62 -33.21
N PRO A 350 11.04 -13.21 -34.32
CA PRO A 350 10.03 -12.59 -35.15
C PRO A 350 8.79 -12.22 -34.33
N CYS A 351 8.28 -11.01 -34.54
CA CYS A 351 7.05 -10.56 -33.90
C CYS A 351 5.83 -11.16 -34.62
N GLU A 352 5.40 -12.36 -34.22
CA GLU A 352 4.09 -12.90 -34.60
C GLU A 352 3.04 -12.48 -33.56
N PHE A 353 1.86 -12.07 -34.02
CA PHE A 353 0.75 -11.70 -33.15
C PHE A 353 -0.23 -12.85 -32.97
N ILE A 354 -0.67 -13.08 -31.74
CA ILE A 354 -1.64 -14.10 -31.37
C ILE A 354 -2.90 -13.39 -30.92
N GLU A 355 -4.01 -13.66 -31.61
CA GLU A 355 -5.25 -12.88 -31.46
C GLU A 355 -6.02 -13.22 -30.18
N ASN A 356 -6.00 -14.49 -29.78
CA ASN A 356 -6.76 -14.99 -28.63
C ASN A 356 -6.09 -16.22 -27.98
N GLU A 357 -6.56 -16.56 -26.77
CA GLU A 357 -6.08 -17.69 -25.98
C GLU A 357 -6.21 -19.05 -26.69
N ALA A 358 -7.14 -19.20 -27.64
CA ALA A 358 -7.30 -20.44 -28.41
C ALA A 358 -6.22 -20.60 -29.49
N GLY A 359 -5.55 -19.51 -29.90
CA GLY A 359 -4.40 -19.55 -30.81
C GLY A 359 -3.08 -19.99 -30.14
N LEU A 360 -3.01 -19.87 -28.81
CA LEU A 360 -1.80 -20.15 -28.03
C LEU A 360 -1.29 -21.60 -28.18
N PRO A 361 -2.12 -22.66 -28.13
CA PRO A 361 -1.66 -24.04 -28.29
C PRO A 361 -0.98 -24.29 -29.64
N SER A 362 -1.52 -23.72 -30.72
CA SER A 362 -0.95 -23.83 -32.07
C SER A 362 0.42 -23.14 -32.15
N TYR A 363 0.53 -21.93 -31.60
CA TYR A 363 1.79 -21.20 -31.54
C TYR A 363 2.87 -21.98 -30.76
N VAL A 364 2.54 -22.47 -29.56
CA VAL A 364 3.48 -23.24 -28.73
C VAL A 364 3.86 -24.56 -29.39
N HIS A 365 2.94 -25.18 -30.13
CA HIS A 365 3.25 -26.39 -30.89
C HIS A 365 4.23 -26.12 -32.03
N ASN A 366 3.98 -25.08 -32.83
CA ASN A 366 4.80 -24.73 -33.98
C ASN A 366 6.20 -24.25 -33.57
N ASN A 367 6.30 -23.50 -32.47
CA ASN A 367 7.55 -22.92 -31.97
C ASN A 367 8.18 -23.73 -30.83
N ARG A 368 7.73 -24.98 -30.62
CA ARG A 368 8.09 -25.80 -29.45
C ARG A 368 9.58 -25.90 -29.20
N SER A 369 10.38 -26.19 -30.22
CA SER A 369 11.83 -26.36 -30.08
C SER A 369 12.49 -25.07 -29.60
N THR A 370 12.14 -23.94 -30.21
CA THR A 370 12.65 -22.61 -29.87
C THR A 370 12.25 -22.22 -28.44
N ILE A 371 10.99 -22.45 -28.06
CA ILE A 371 10.50 -22.18 -26.71
C ILE A 371 11.27 -23.00 -25.67
N ILE A 372 11.52 -24.30 -25.94
CA ILE A 372 12.28 -25.15 -25.03
C ILE A 372 13.70 -24.62 -24.82
N GLU A 373 14.35 -24.18 -25.90
CA GLU A 373 15.72 -23.67 -25.88
C GLU A 373 15.83 -22.37 -25.09
N LEU A 374 14.83 -21.48 -25.22
CA LEU A 374 14.81 -20.18 -24.55
C LEU A 374 14.39 -20.24 -23.08
N ILE A 375 13.44 -21.11 -22.74
CA ILE A 375 12.83 -21.12 -21.40
C ILE A 375 13.57 -22.05 -20.44
N TYR A 376 13.96 -23.22 -20.93
CA TYR A 376 14.53 -24.28 -20.09
C TYR A 376 16.04 -24.42 -20.28
N LYS A 377 16.49 -24.68 -21.51
CA LYS A 377 17.91 -24.97 -21.78
C LYS A 377 18.25 -24.96 -23.28
N GLU A 378 19.24 -24.16 -23.67
CA GLU A 378 19.71 -24.05 -25.07
C GLU A 378 20.18 -25.40 -25.65
N ALA A 379 21.02 -26.14 -24.92
CA ALA A 379 21.53 -27.43 -25.38
C ALA A 379 20.80 -28.60 -24.70
N CYS A 380 19.62 -28.95 -25.21
CA CYS A 380 18.84 -30.09 -24.71
C CYS A 380 19.23 -31.42 -25.38
N THR A 381 19.41 -32.46 -24.58
CA THR A 381 19.41 -33.85 -25.06
C THR A 381 18.02 -34.25 -25.58
N LYS A 382 17.95 -35.34 -26.37
CA LYS A 382 16.67 -35.88 -26.87
C LYS A 382 15.68 -36.22 -25.75
N GLY A 383 16.19 -36.73 -24.62
CA GLY A 383 15.39 -37.03 -23.43
C GLY A 383 14.83 -35.77 -22.76
N GLU A 384 15.66 -34.73 -22.62
CA GLU A 384 15.24 -33.43 -22.06
C GLU A 384 14.21 -32.73 -22.96
N ARG A 385 14.42 -32.71 -24.29
CA ARG A 385 13.42 -32.14 -25.23
C ARG A 385 12.06 -32.81 -25.09
N LYS A 386 12.02 -34.14 -24.95
CA LYS A 386 10.76 -34.87 -24.74
C LYS A 386 10.12 -34.49 -23.40
N LYS A 387 10.90 -34.39 -22.32
CA LYS A 387 10.45 -33.99 -20.99
C LYS A 387 9.81 -32.58 -21.02
N TYR A 388 10.53 -31.59 -21.57
CA TYR A 388 10.04 -30.20 -21.61
C TYR A 388 8.84 -30.03 -22.54
N ALA A 389 8.79 -30.76 -23.66
CA ALA A 389 7.59 -30.80 -24.50
C ALA A 389 6.35 -31.31 -23.74
N THR A 390 6.51 -32.33 -22.89
CA THR A 390 5.43 -32.81 -22.03
C THR A 390 5.00 -31.76 -21.00
N TYR A 391 5.95 -31.01 -20.42
CA TYR A 391 5.62 -29.93 -19.49
C TYR A 391 4.83 -28.81 -20.16
N LEU A 392 5.29 -28.31 -21.31
CA LEU A 392 4.57 -27.30 -22.10
C LEU A 392 3.14 -27.72 -22.42
N SER A 393 2.92 -28.98 -22.81
CA SER A 393 1.57 -29.50 -23.06
C SER A 393 0.73 -29.61 -21.78
N ARG A 394 1.31 -30.02 -20.66
CA ARG A 394 0.60 -30.15 -19.38
C ARG A 394 0.16 -28.80 -18.82
N HIS A 395 0.92 -27.74 -19.07
CA HIS A 395 0.69 -26.41 -18.50
C HIS A 395 -0.12 -25.48 -19.42
N MET A 396 -0.60 -25.99 -20.57
CA MET A 396 -1.25 -25.18 -21.59
C MET A 396 -2.44 -24.37 -21.07
N GLU A 397 -3.34 -24.98 -20.28
CA GLU A 397 -4.51 -24.30 -19.72
C GLU A 397 -4.11 -23.10 -18.83
N ASN A 398 -2.97 -23.20 -18.13
CA ASN A 398 -2.47 -22.11 -17.30
C ASN A 398 -1.89 -20.98 -18.14
N TYR A 399 -1.21 -21.29 -19.26
CA TYR A 399 -0.75 -20.26 -20.20
C TYR A 399 -1.93 -19.52 -20.83
N GLN A 400 -3.00 -20.24 -21.17
CA GLN A 400 -4.23 -19.65 -21.71
C GLN A 400 -4.93 -18.76 -20.69
N PHE A 401 -5.02 -19.18 -19.43
CA PHE A 401 -5.52 -18.33 -18.35
C PHE A 401 -4.68 -17.06 -18.18
N LEU A 402 -3.34 -17.19 -18.12
CA LEU A 402 -2.46 -16.04 -17.98
C LEU A 402 -2.50 -15.11 -19.19
N TYR A 403 -2.68 -15.63 -20.40
CA TYR A 403 -2.94 -14.85 -21.60
C TYR A 403 -4.18 -13.98 -21.43
N ALA A 404 -5.32 -14.60 -21.07
CA ALA A 404 -6.59 -13.90 -20.91
C ALA A 404 -6.50 -12.84 -19.82
N PHE A 405 -5.94 -13.22 -18.66
CA PHE A 405 -5.72 -12.31 -17.54
C PHE A 405 -4.83 -11.12 -17.92
N SER A 406 -3.73 -11.35 -18.64
CA SER A 406 -2.84 -10.27 -19.08
C SER A 406 -3.51 -9.34 -20.09
N LYS A 407 -4.40 -9.86 -20.94
CA LYS A 407 -5.18 -9.05 -21.88
C LYS A 407 -6.20 -8.17 -21.15
N GLU A 408 -6.89 -8.71 -20.14
CA GLU A 408 -7.82 -7.97 -19.29
C GLU A 408 -7.11 -6.84 -18.52
N LEU A 409 -5.92 -7.09 -17.98
CA LEU A 409 -5.14 -6.10 -17.24
C LEU A 409 -4.71 -4.89 -18.06
N ASN A 410 -4.41 -5.09 -19.35
CA ASN A 410 -3.80 -4.05 -20.18
C ASN A 410 -4.82 -3.11 -20.85
N ALA A 411 -6.13 -3.23 -20.54
CA ALA A 411 -7.24 -2.37 -20.99
C ALA A 411 -7.27 -2.01 -22.49
N ASN A 412 -6.48 -2.68 -23.33
CA ASN A 412 -6.51 -2.56 -24.77
C ASN A 412 -7.53 -3.57 -25.29
N GLU A 413 -8.79 -3.12 -25.41
CA GLU A 413 -9.91 -3.92 -25.93
C GLU A 413 -9.65 -4.54 -27.33
N ALA A 414 -8.54 -4.21 -28.01
CA ALA A 414 -8.19 -4.71 -29.33
C ALA A 414 -6.82 -5.43 -29.48
N GLY A 415 -5.99 -5.57 -28.44
CA GLY A 415 -4.60 -6.02 -28.62
C GLY A 415 -4.41 -7.54 -28.71
N SER A 416 -3.95 -8.05 -29.85
CA SER A 416 -3.23 -9.33 -29.92
C SER A 416 -1.92 -9.24 -29.13
N LEU A 417 -1.50 -10.33 -28.48
CA LEU A 417 -0.19 -10.38 -27.83
C LEU A 417 0.89 -10.82 -28.82
N SER A 418 2.09 -10.27 -28.70
CA SER A 418 3.22 -10.66 -29.53
C SER A 418 3.83 -11.99 -29.07
N SER A 419 4.63 -12.60 -29.94
CA SER A 419 5.47 -13.76 -29.63
C SER A 419 6.35 -13.55 -28.39
N MET A 420 6.84 -12.33 -28.19
CA MET A 420 7.64 -11.96 -27.03
C MET A 420 6.80 -12.01 -25.75
N ASP A 421 5.59 -11.44 -25.77
CA ASP A 421 4.66 -11.46 -24.64
C ASP A 421 4.27 -12.89 -24.26
N ILE A 422 4.10 -13.78 -25.24
CA ILE A 422 3.84 -15.19 -24.98
C ILE A 422 5.01 -15.88 -24.29
N LEU A 423 6.22 -15.62 -24.74
CA LEU A 423 7.40 -16.16 -24.07
C LEU A 423 7.52 -15.63 -22.65
N TYR A 424 7.12 -14.39 -22.42
CA TYR A 424 7.06 -13.83 -21.07
C TYR A 424 6.03 -14.53 -20.21
N ILE A 425 4.82 -14.78 -20.72
CA ILE A 425 3.79 -15.58 -20.02
C ILE A 425 4.29 -16.99 -19.67
N ILE A 426 4.89 -17.68 -20.64
CA ILE A 426 5.36 -19.06 -20.42
C ILE A 426 6.53 -19.05 -19.43
N LYS A 427 7.50 -18.14 -19.58
CA LYS A 427 8.65 -18.05 -18.68
C LYS A 427 8.22 -17.63 -17.27
N PHE A 428 7.29 -16.69 -17.16
CA PHE A 428 6.66 -16.27 -15.90
C PHE A 428 6.07 -17.48 -15.19
N TYR A 429 5.16 -18.21 -15.86
CA TYR A 429 4.53 -19.39 -15.29
C TYR A 429 5.57 -20.45 -14.89
N GLU A 430 6.52 -20.75 -15.77
CA GLU A 430 7.52 -21.78 -15.50
C GLU A 430 8.41 -21.41 -14.31
N THR A 431 8.73 -20.12 -14.13
CA THR A 431 9.49 -19.61 -12.98
C THR A 431 8.67 -19.76 -11.69
N ILE A 432 7.46 -19.23 -11.64
CA ILE A 432 6.62 -19.31 -10.42
C ILE A 432 6.13 -20.73 -10.13
N SER A 433 6.08 -21.60 -11.14
CA SER A 433 5.70 -22.99 -10.96
C SER A 433 6.77 -23.82 -10.27
N GLN A 434 8.01 -23.35 -10.33
CA GLN A 434 9.19 -23.93 -9.70
C GLN A 434 9.48 -23.27 -8.35
N ASP A 435 9.04 -22.01 -8.15
CA ASP A 435 9.14 -21.31 -6.87
C ASP A 435 8.16 -21.87 -5.83
N GLY A 436 8.74 -22.39 -4.75
CA GLY A 436 8.04 -23.13 -3.70
C GLY A 436 7.43 -22.36 -2.52
N PRO A 437 7.51 -21.02 -2.33
CA PRO A 437 6.86 -20.41 -1.18
C PRO A 437 5.34 -20.38 -1.37
N ASP A 438 4.63 -20.78 -0.32
CA ASP A 438 3.19 -20.77 -0.30
C ASP A 438 2.65 -19.34 -0.14
N ILE A 439 1.58 -19.01 -0.88
CA ILE A 439 0.85 -17.77 -0.64
C ILE A 439 -0.07 -18.02 0.55
N SER A 440 0.07 -17.19 1.59
CA SER A 440 -0.85 -17.18 2.72
C SER A 440 -2.15 -16.50 2.32
N LEU A 441 -3.08 -17.28 1.73
CA LEU A 441 -4.44 -16.82 1.48
C LEU A 441 -5.25 -16.99 2.77
N ASN A 442 -5.46 -15.87 3.45
CA ASN A 442 -6.31 -15.80 4.63
C ASN A 442 -7.62 -15.10 4.25
N SER A 443 -8.74 -15.83 4.19
CA SER A 443 -10.06 -15.19 4.27
C SER A 443 -10.34 -14.83 5.72
N GLY A 444 -10.74 -13.58 5.95
CA GLY A 444 -10.98 -13.07 7.29
C GLY A 444 -12.18 -13.72 8.00
N TYR A 445 -13.09 -14.29 7.23
CA TYR A 445 -14.41 -14.71 7.69
C TYR A 445 -14.61 -16.22 7.81
N THR A 446 -13.64 -17.06 7.39
CA THR A 446 -13.82 -18.51 7.45
C THR A 446 -13.02 -19.15 8.58
N LYS A 447 -13.69 -19.91 9.45
CA LYS A 447 -13.12 -20.71 10.55
C LYS A 447 -12.11 -21.80 10.10
N LYS A 448 -11.63 -21.78 8.86
CA LYS A 448 -10.77 -22.82 8.30
C LYS A 448 -9.31 -22.48 8.58
N LYS A 449 -8.53 -23.49 8.99
CA LYS A 449 -7.08 -23.37 9.17
C LYS A 449 -6.43 -22.84 7.90
N SER A 450 -5.42 -21.99 8.08
CA SER A 450 -4.48 -21.55 7.04
C SER A 450 -4.15 -22.72 6.12
N LYS A 451 -4.38 -22.54 4.83
CA LYS A 451 -3.91 -23.45 3.78
C LYS A 451 -2.87 -22.71 2.96
N PRO A 452 -1.57 -22.87 3.28
CA PRO A 452 -0.54 -22.58 2.31
C PRO A 452 -0.93 -23.15 0.94
N LEU A 453 -1.06 -22.28 -0.06
CA LEU A 453 -1.33 -22.67 -1.43
C LEU A 453 -0.09 -22.36 -2.25
N LYS A 454 0.49 -23.42 -2.83
CA LYS A 454 1.48 -23.28 -3.89
C LYS A 454 0.90 -22.46 -5.03
N ILE A 455 1.72 -21.61 -5.63
CA ILE A 455 1.32 -20.67 -6.68
C ILE A 455 0.57 -21.39 -7.83
N ASN A 456 1.03 -22.57 -8.25
CA ASN A 456 0.34 -23.37 -9.27
C ASN A 456 -1.08 -23.78 -8.87
N ALA A 457 -1.27 -24.18 -7.61
CA ALA A 457 -2.59 -24.53 -7.11
C ALA A 457 -3.48 -23.29 -7.00
N LEU A 458 -2.92 -22.12 -6.69
CA LEU A 458 -3.66 -20.86 -6.71
C LEU A 458 -4.12 -20.49 -8.12
N LEU A 459 -3.22 -20.51 -9.12
CA LEU A 459 -3.58 -20.20 -10.51
C LEU A 459 -4.66 -21.12 -11.05
N GLN A 460 -4.58 -22.42 -10.75
CA GLN A 460 -5.64 -23.37 -11.10
C GLN A 460 -6.97 -22.99 -10.47
N LYS A 461 -6.98 -22.68 -9.16
CA LYS A 461 -8.19 -22.25 -8.46
C LYS A 461 -8.78 -20.95 -9.00
N MET A 462 -7.93 -19.98 -9.36
CA MET A 462 -8.36 -18.74 -10.00
C MET A 462 -8.98 -19.00 -11.36
N CYS A 463 -8.36 -19.86 -12.18
CA CYS A 463 -8.91 -20.30 -13.47
C CYS A 463 -10.27 -20.97 -13.31
N GLU A 464 -10.44 -21.84 -12.31
CA GLU A 464 -11.72 -22.49 -12.02
C GLU A 464 -12.79 -21.52 -11.52
N LYS A 465 -12.42 -20.52 -10.74
CA LYS A 465 -13.36 -19.47 -10.33
C LYS A 465 -13.76 -18.58 -11.51
N HIS A 466 -12.79 -18.05 -12.27
CA HIS A 466 -13.02 -17.11 -13.37
C HIS A 466 -13.83 -17.73 -14.52
N PHE A 467 -13.39 -18.89 -15.03
CA PHE A 467 -13.98 -19.47 -16.24
C PHE A 467 -15.05 -20.52 -15.95
N LYS A 468 -14.91 -21.29 -14.86
CA LYS A 468 -15.89 -22.33 -14.50
C LYS A 468 -16.95 -21.84 -13.50
N LYS A 469 -16.88 -20.58 -13.06
CA LYS A 469 -17.81 -19.93 -12.12
C LYS A 469 -18.01 -20.73 -10.82
N ASN A 470 -16.94 -21.35 -10.33
CA ASN A 470 -16.98 -22.15 -9.11
C ASN A 470 -16.58 -21.31 -7.88
N ASP A 471 -17.55 -20.57 -7.35
CA ASP A 471 -17.35 -19.65 -6.21
C ASP A 471 -16.99 -20.35 -4.90
N ALA A 472 -17.10 -21.69 -4.82
CA ALA A 472 -16.75 -22.45 -3.63
C ALA A 472 -15.24 -22.67 -3.44
N ILE A 473 -14.42 -22.39 -4.47
CA ILE A 473 -12.99 -22.72 -4.50
C ILE A 473 -12.11 -21.65 -3.82
N LEU A 474 -12.46 -20.37 -4.00
CA LEU A 474 -11.85 -19.19 -3.39
C LEU A 474 -12.97 -18.24 -2.98
N SER A 475 -12.88 -17.65 -1.78
CA SER A 475 -13.75 -16.52 -1.43
C SER A 475 -13.51 -15.34 -2.38
N ASP A 476 -14.40 -14.34 -2.38
CA ASP A 476 -14.20 -13.13 -3.20
C ASP A 476 -12.96 -12.34 -2.74
N GLU A 477 -12.72 -12.29 -1.43
CA GLU A 477 -11.50 -11.74 -0.85
C GLU A 477 -10.24 -12.49 -1.31
N GLU A 478 -10.23 -13.81 -1.22
CA GLU A 478 -9.09 -14.63 -1.63
C GLU A 478 -8.82 -14.50 -3.13
N TYR A 479 -9.87 -14.43 -3.94
CA TYR A 479 -9.75 -14.22 -5.38
C TYR A 479 -9.20 -12.84 -5.72
N MET A 480 -9.68 -11.79 -5.07
CA MET A 480 -9.20 -10.43 -5.28
C MET A 480 -7.74 -10.27 -4.88
N ILE A 481 -7.34 -10.79 -3.71
CA ILE A 481 -5.94 -10.79 -3.25
C ILE A 481 -5.05 -11.51 -4.26
N ALA A 482 -5.50 -12.66 -4.76
CA ALA A 482 -4.77 -13.43 -5.76
C ALA A 482 -4.63 -12.67 -7.10
N ASN A 483 -5.67 -11.97 -7.55
CA ASN A 483 -5.61 -11.13 -8.76
C ASN A 483 -4.61 -9.99 -8.60
N LEU A 484 -4.68 -9.23 -7.51
CA LEU A 484 -3.78 -8.10 -7.24
C LEU A 484 -2.32 -8.56 -7.13
N TRP A 485 -2.11 -9.73 -6.52
CA TRP A 485 -0.79 -10.36 -6.43
C TRP A 485 -0.27 -10.78 -7.80
N LEU A 486 -1.12 -11.36 -8.65
CA LEU A 486 -0.76 -11.82 -9.98
C LEU A 486 -0.44 -10.65 -10.91
N GLN A 487 -1.25 -9.60 -10.87
CA GLN A 487 -1.08 -8.37 -11.63
C GLN A 487 0.27 -7.71 -11.37
N ASP A 488 0.66 -7.58 -10.11
CA ASP A 488 1.92 -6.93 -9.71
C ASP A 488 3.15 -7.62 -10.33
N ARG A 489 3.12 -8.95 -10.37
CA ARG A 489 4.24 -9.75 -10.84
C ARG A 489 4.33 -9.82 -12.35
N ILE A 490 3.17 -9.88 -13.00
CA ILE A 490 3.05 -9.76 -14.45
C ILE A 490 3.66 -8.42 -14.87
N ALA A 491 3.23 -7.31 -14.25
CA ALA A 491 3.79 -5.98 -14.54
C ALA A 491 5.32 -5.94 -14.37
N ALA A 492 5.85 -6.42 -13.24
CA ALA A 492 7.29 -6.47 -13.01
C ALA A 492 8.06 -7.30 -14.05
N PHE A 493 7.46 -8.38 -14.56
CA PHE A 493 8.08 -9.23 -15.58
C PHE A 493 8.07 -8.56 -16.96
N TRP A 494 6.99 -7.86 -17.31
CA TRP A 494 6.86 -7.09 -18.56
C TRP A 494 7.80 -5.89 -18.61
N ASP A 495 8.06 -5.27 -17.46
CA ASP A 495 9.03 -4.19 -17.29
C ASP A 495 10.49 -4.67 -17.38
N MET A 496 10.72 -5.95 -17.69
CA MET A 496 12.03 -6.55 -17.91
C MET A 496 12.97 -6.51 -16.70
N ARG A 497 12.41 -6.52 -15.48
CA ARG A 497 13.17 -6.40 -14.24
C ARG A 497 13.90 -7.71 -13.93
N THR A 498 15.23 -7.66 -13.87
CA THR A 498 16.06 -8.78 -13.42
C THR A 498 16.19 -8.79 -11.89
N ALA A 499 16.71 -9.87 -11.31
CA ALA A 499 16.95 -9.96 -9.86
C ALA A 499 17.82 -8.80 -9.33
N ALA A 500 18.82 -8.36 -10.09
CA ALA A 500 19.68 -7.24 -9.71
C ALA A 500 18.88 -5.92 -9.65
N ILE A 501 18.13 -5.61 -10.70
CA ILE A 501 17.28 -4.40 -10.78
C ILE A 501 16.22 -4.41 -9.68
N GLN A 502 15.62 -5.57 -9.39
CA GLN A 502 14.62 -5.71 -8.32
C GLN A 502 15.23 -5.46 -6.94
N ALA A 503 16.42 -6.00 -6.67
CA ALA A 503 17.11 -5.79 -5.40
C ALA A 503 17.46 -4.31 -5.17
N GLU A 504 17.93 -3.64 -6.22
CA GLU A 504 18.26 -2.21 -6.19
C GLU A 504 17.03 -1.33 -6.01
N MET A 505 15.96 -1.61 -6.76
CA MET A 505 14.66 -0.94 -6.59
C MET A 505 14.14 -1.06 -5.16
N CYS A 506 14.14 -2.28 -4.58
CA CYS A 506 13.71 -2.49 -3.20
C CYS A 506 14.58 -1.71 -2.21
N LYS A 507 15.91 -1.70 -2.42
CA LYS A 507 16.84 -0.94 -1.58
C LYS A 507 16.50 0.56 -1.58
N ILE A 508 16.31 1.14 -2.77
CA ILE A 508 15.96 2.56 -2.93
C ILE A 508 14.60 2.87 -2.32
N GLN A 509 13.60 2.01 -2.51
CA GLN A 509 12.29 2.19 -1.90
C GLN A 509 12.37 2.21 -0.37
N HIS A 510 13.22 1.36 0.23
CA HIS A 510 13.48 1.38 1.67
C HIS A 510 14.21 2.65 2.11
N GLU A 511 15.22 3.11 1.36
CA GLU A 511 15.95 4.33 1.69
C GLU A 511 15.09 5.59 1.58
N ILE A 512 14.29 5.69 0.51
CA ILE A 512 13.28 6.75 0.36
C ILE A 512 12.32 6.71 1.53
N LEU A 513 11.75 5.54 1.84
CA LEU A 513 10.81 5.40 2.95
C LEU A 513 11.43 5.79 4.30
N TYR A 514 12.67 5.40 4.56
CA TYR A 514 13.41 5.73 5.77
C TYR A 514 13.66 7.24 5.88
N ILE A 515 14.20 7.86 4.84
CA ILE A 515 14.44 9.31 4.80
C ILE A 515 13.13 10.03 5.03
N TRP A 516 12.12 9.62 4.29
CA TRP A 516 10.81 10.24 4.29
C TRP A 516 10.16 10.10 5.67
N GLU A 517 10.12 8.92 6.31
CA GLU A 517 9.66 8.70 7.69
C GLU A 517 10.29 9.71 8.68
N ASN A 518 11.59 9.96 8.56
CA ASN A 518 12.29 10.93 9.40
C ASN A 518 11.90 12.40 9.11
N CYS A 519 11.36 12.70 7.92
CA CYS A 519 10.92 14.03 7.51
C CYS A 519 9.49 14.41 7.96
N ILE A 520 8.68 13.46 8.45
CA ILE A 520 7.21 13.67 8.61
C ILE A 520 6.76 13.58 10.06
N PRO A 521 7.04 14.61 10.86
CA PRO A 521 6.04 14.88 11.90
C PRO A 521 5.74 16.34 12.20
N ARG A 522 5.70 17.23 11.20
CA ARG A 522 5.33 18.65 11.41
C ARG A 522 3.83 18.97 11.50
N LEU A 523 2.93 17.98 11.55
CA LEU A 523 1.48 18.22 11.51
C LEU A 523 0.86 18.77 12.82
N THR A 524 1.67 19.02 13.86
CA THR A 524 1.21 19.66 15.10
C THR A 524 1.39 21.18 15.10
N TYR A 525 2.28 21.74 14.28
CA TYR A 525 2.53 23.18 14.22
C TYR A 525 1.84 23.80 13.00
N LEU A 526 0.93 24.74 13.24
CA LEU A 526 0.10 25.42 12.24
C LEU A 526 0.91 26.09 11.10
N ASP A 527 2.18 26.41 11.34
CA ASP A 527 3.04 27.21 10.46
C ASP A 527 3.91 26.36 9.50
N ASP A 528 4.18 25.09 9.86
CA ASP A 528 4.89 24.05 9.09
C ASP A 528 4.08 23.35 7.98
N PRO A 529 4.10 23.69 6.67
CA PRO A 529 3.40 22.84 5.70
C PRO A 529 4.09 21.46 5.61
N PRO A 530 3.32 20.38 5.36
CA PRO A 530 3.90 19.07 5.12
C PRO A 530 4.85 19.11 3.90
N PRO A 531 5.90 18.25 3.86
CA PRO A 531 6.84 18.24 2.76
C PRO A 531 6.11 17.94 1.43
N SER A 532 6.31 18.80 0.43
CA SER A 532 5.74 18.55 -0.89
C SER A 532 6.45 17.37 -1.54
N LEU A 533 5.68 16.36 -1.95
CA LEU A 533 6.22 15.21 -2.69
C LEU A 533 6.93 15.68 -3.97
N ASN A 534 6.38 16.66 -4.68
CA ASN A 534 6.99 17.18 -5.90
C ASN A 534 8.35 17.84 -5.63
N GLU A 535 8.47 18.62 -4.55
CA GLU A 535 9.75 19.22 -4.17
C GLU A 535 10.76 18.17 -3.74
N PHE A 536 10.32 17.09 -3.10
CA PHE A 536 11.20 15.99 -2.73
C PHE A 536 11.68 15.20 -3.95
N VAL A 537 10.77 14.84 -4.85
CA VAL A 537 11.09 14.18 -6.13
C VAL A 537 12.08 15.03 -6.93
N ALA A 538 11.85 16.34 -7.03
CA ALA A 538 12.75 17.27 -7.74
C ALA A 538 14.16 17.37 -7.11
N GLN A 539 14.34 16.97 -5.85
CA GLN A 539 15.65 16.90 -5.20
C GLN A 539 16.34 15.56 -5.41
N ILE A 540 15.61 14.44 -5.37
CA ILE A 540 16.20 13.08 -5.46
C ILE A 540 16.36 12.60 -6.91
N LEU A 541 15.54 13.11 -7.82
CA LEU A 541 15.66 12.89 -9.25
C LEU A 541 15.35 14.21 -10.00
N PRO A 542 16.29 15.18 -9.97
CA PRO A 542 16.13 16.45 -10.67
C PRO A 542 15.90 16.28 -12.17
N GLU A 543 15.16 17.22 -12.77
CA GLU A 543 14.93 17.24 -14.22
C GLU A 543 16.23 17.27 -15.02
N LYS A 544 17.26 17.95 -14.51
CA LYS A 544 18.59 18.00 -15.12
C LYS A 544 19.21 16.61 -15.25
N ASP A 545 19.11 15.78 -14.22
CA ASP A 545 19.67 14.43 -14.22
C ASP A 545 18.91 13.53 -15.20
N LEU A 546 17.58 13.66 -15.26
CA LEU A 546 16.76 13.00 -16.26
C LEU A 546 17.14 13.41 -17.70
N GLN A 547 17.37 14.70 -17.94
CA GLN A 547 17.83 15.19 -19.24
C GLN A 547 19.24 14.69 -19.58
N GLU A 548 20.13 14.57 -18.59
CA GLU A 548 21.46 13.98 -18.79
C GLU A 548 21.38 12.51 -19.20
N LEU A 549 20.51 11.72 -18.55
CA LEU A 549 20.23 10.34 -18.93
C LEU A 549 19.66 10.26 -20.36
N VAL A 550 18.66 11.08 -20.70
CA VAL A 550 18.15 11.17 -22.08
C VAL A 550 19.28 11.45 -23.07
N ASN A 551 20.09 12.48 -22.82
CA ASN A 551 21.21 12.84 -23.69
C ASN A 551 22.28 11.75 -23.81
N GLN A 552 22.52 10.98 -22.76
CA GLN A 552 23.45 9.85 -22.77
C GLN A 552 22.97 8.74 -23.72
N TYR A 553 21.67 8.43 -23.69
CA TYR A 553 21.07 7.36 -24.47
C TYR A 553 20.62 7.78 -25.89
N SER A 554 20.31 9.04 -26.12
CA SER A 554 19.94 9.59 -27.44
C SER A 554 21.13 9.83 -28.35
N LYS A 555 22.36 9.88 -27.82
CA LYS A 555 23.56 10.01 -28.66
C LYS A 555 23.79 8.70 -29.40
N PRO A 556 23.97 8.73 -30.74
CA PRO A 556 24.35 7.53 -31.47
C PRO A 556 25.69 7.03 -30.94
N MET A 557 25.71 5.81 -30.41
CA MET A 557 26.93 5.07 -30.10
C MET A 557 27.73 4.79 -31.37
#